data_AF-A0AA39ZV83-F1
#
_entry.id   AF-A0AA39ZV83-F1
#
_cell.length_a   1.000
_cell.length_b   1.000
_cell.length_c   1.000
_cell.angle_alpha   90.00
_cell.angle_beta   90.00
_cell.angle_gamma   90.00
#
_symmetry.space_group_name_H-M   'P 1'
#
loop_
_entity.id
_entity.type
_entity.pdbx_description
1 polymer ?
#
loop_
_entity_poly.entity_id
_entity_poly.type
_entity_poly.pdbx_seq_one_letter_code
_entity_poly.pdbx_strand_id
1 'polypeptide(L)'
;MLSAFLVQREFSSMCSVRKPLRVSEPIGIQRSSYFISLPLRYGIPLYVSSGVMHWLLSQSLFLARITAITPQGTVDMAHSYSTCGYSPVAIFVAILAGIGLAVVIVCLGFRTYDGTMRMVSTNSRAISAACHVLPEDRDSGFLLPVQWGVVAVSHGVGKCAFTTAPQQAMVEAEEGVRGVRMPEEGKMYR
;
A
#
# COMPACT_ATOMS: atom_id res chain seq x y z
N MET A 1 2.41 2.89 6.93
CA MET A 1 3.52 3.42 6.10
C MET A 1 3.51 2.80 4.71
N LEU A 2 3.83 1.52 4.54
CA LEU A 2 3.88 0.86 3.21
C LEU A 2 2.54 0.90 2.46
N SER A 3 1.42 0.57 3.11
CA SER A 3 0.09 0.56 2.48
C SER A 3 -0.32 1.95 1.98
N ALA A 4 -0.10 2.98 2.80
CA ALA A 4 -0.35 4.38 2.46
C ALA A 4 0.50 4.84 1.25
N PHE A 5 1.78 4.50 1.24
CA PHE A 5 2.68 4.78 0.11
C PHE A 5 2.22 4.08 -1.17
N LEU A 6 1.82 2.80 -1.09
CA LEU A 6 1.34 2.05 -2.25
C LEU A 6 0.02 2.59 -2.79
N VAL A 7 -0.88 3.03 -1.90
CA VAL A 7 -2.13 3.71 -2.29
C VAL A 7 -1.80 5.02 -2.98
N GLN A 8 -0.95 5.88 -2.39
CA GLN A 8 -0.53 7.14 -3.00
C GLN A 8 0.13 6.91 -4.37
N ARG A 9 0.97 5.89 -4.49
CA ARG A 9 1.63 5.55 -5.76
C ARG A 9 0.62 5.11 -6.82
N GLU A 10 -0.40 4.34 -6.45
CA GLU A 10 -1.46 3.96 -7.40
C GLU A 10 -2.29 5.18 -7.80
N PHE A 11 -2.68 6.04 -6.86
CA PHE A 11 -3.36 7.31 -7.15
C PHE A 11 -2.54 8.20 -8.09
N SER A 12 -1.24 8.39 -7.81
CA SER A 12 -0.33 9.18 -8.64
C SER A 12 -0.24 8.67 -10.07
N SER A 13 -0.24 7.35 -10.25
CA SER A 13 -0.19 6.77 -11.59
C SER A 13 -1.44 7.02 -12.42
N MET A 14 -2.58 7.33 -11.77
CA MET A 14 -3.81 7.75 -12.43
C MET A 14 -3.74 9.20 -12.94
N CYS A 15 -2.71 9.97 -12.58
CA CYS A 15 -2.46 11.30 -13.17
C CYS A 15 -1.92 11.16 -14.61
N SER A 16 -1.00 10.22 -14.83
CA SER A 16 -0.35 10.01 -16.12
C SER A 16 -1.09 9.04 -17.04
N VAL A 17 -1.76 8.03 -16.48
CA VAL A 17 -2.35 6.91 -17.24
C VAL A 17 -3.79 6.66 -16.80
N ARG A 18 -4.71 6.56 -17.76
CA ARG A 18 -6.09 6.11 -17.51
C ARG A 18 -6.10 4.69 -16.95
N LYS A 19 -6.79 4.48 -15.81
CA LYS A 19 -6.92 3.17 -15.18
C LYS A 19 -8.37 2.87 -14.80
N PRO A 20 -8.84 1.63 -14.97
CA PRO A 20 -10.14 1.23 -14.45
C PRO A 20 -10.13 1.17 -12.92
N LEU A 21 -11.28 1.42 -12.31
CA LEU A 21 -11.45 1.37 -10.87
C LEU A 21 -11.30 -0.06 -10.32
N ARG A 22 -10.78 -0.16 -9.09
CA ARG A 22 -10.81 -1.41 -8.31
C ARG A 22 -12.04 -1.42 -7.40
N VAL A 23 -12.89 -2.41 -7.56
CA VAL A 23 -14.14 -2.57 -6.79
C VAL A 23 -14.25 -3.98 -6.24
N SER A 24 -15.06 -4.18 -5.21
CA SER A 24 -15.27 -5.51 -4.63
C SER A 24 -15.98 -6.45 -5.60
N GLU A 25 -16.99 -5.93 -6.31
CA GLU A 25 -17.78 -6.67 -7.31
C GLU A 25 -17.57 -6.02 -8.69
N PRO A 26 -16.65 -6.53 -9.52
CA PRO A 26 -16.30 -5.90 -10.79
C PRO A 26 -17.37 -6.15 -11.86
N ILE A 27 -17.68 -5.09 -12.63
CA ILE A 27 -18.54 -5.18 -13.81
C ILE A 27 -17.71 -4.81 -15.05
N GLY A 28 -17.67 -5.69 -16.05
CA GLY A 28 -16.99 -5.46 -17.32
C GLY A 28 -15.46 -5.32 -17.19
N ILE A 29 -14.93 -4.12 -17.48
CA ILE A 29 -13.48 -3.84 -17.52
C ILE A 29 -12.87 -3.45 -16.16
N GLN A 30 -13.70 -3.34 -15.11
CA GLN A 30 -13.27 -3.04 -13.76
C GLN A 30 -12.41 -4.17 -13.17
N ARG A 31 -11.53 -3.81 -12.23
CA ARG A 31 -10.67 -4.79 -11.56
C ARG A 31 -11.26 -5.14 -10.19
N SER A 32 -11.19 -6.41 -9.81
CA SER A 32 -11.49 -6.78 -8.42
C SER A 32 -10.45 -6.17 -7.48
N SER A 33 -10.88 -5.76 -6.28
CA SER A 33 -9.99 -5.34 -5.22
C SER A 33 -9.19 -6.52 -4.68
N TYR A 34 -8.04 -6.25 -4.06
CA TYR A 34 -7.27 -7.29 -3.40
C TYR A 34 -8.01 -7.74 -2.13
N PHE A 35 -8.15 -9.06 -1.93
CA PHE A 35 -8.71 -9.62 -0.69
C PHE A 35 -7.87 -9.24 0.55
N ILE A 36 -6.58 -9.02 0.34
CA ILE A 36 -5.63 -8.50 1.33
C ILE A 36 -5.37 -7.04 0.98
N SER A 37 -5.41 -6.11 1.94
CA SER A 37 -5.30 -4.66 1.69
C SER A 37 -3.98 -4.20 1.03
N LEU A 38 -3.04 -5.10 0.77
CA LEU A 38 -1.80 -4.84 0.04
C LEU A 38 -1.66 -5.76 -1.19
N PRO A 39 -1.00 -5.29 -2.27
CA PRO A 39 -0.62 -6.14 -3.37
C PRO A 39 0.18 -7.35 -2.87
N LEU A 40 -0.17 -8.53 -3.38
CA LEU A 40 0.39 -9.81 -2.94
C LEU A 40 1.92 -9.87 -3.02
N ARG A 41 2.53 -9.08 -3.93
CA ARG A 41 3.99 -8.92 -4.09
C ARG A 41 4.68 -8.37 -2.83
N TYR A 42 3.99 -7.54 -2.05
CA TYR A 42 4.51 -7.02 -0.78
C TYR A 42 3.98 -7.81 0.41
N GLY A 43 2.77 -8.37 0.31
CA GLY A 43 2.17 -9.20 1.35
C GLY A 43 2.92 -10.52 1.57
N ILE A 44 3.23 -11.27 0.50
CA ILE A 44 3.90 -12.58 0.61
C ILE A 44 5.23 -12.47 1.35
N PRO A 45 6.19 -11.59 0.96
CA PRO A 45 7.46 -11.49 1.66
C PRO A 45 7.31 -11.15 3.14
N LEU A 46 6.34 -10.29 3.50
CA LEU A 46 6.06 -9.95 4.89
C LEU A 46 5.56 -11.17 5.68
N TYR A 47 4.60 -11.91 5.15
CA TYR A 47 4.10 -13.12 5.80
C TYR A 47 5.18 -14.20 5.93
N VAL A 48 5.96 -14.43 4.88
CA VAL A 48 7.07 -15.38 4.91
C VAL A 48 8.11 -14.97 5.95
N SER A 49 8.52 -13.69 5.98
CA SER A 49 9.47 -13.19 6.98
C SER A 49 8.96 -13.35 8.41
N SER A 50 7.67 -13.10 8.65
CA SER A 50 7.02 -13.31 9.95
C SER A 50 7.04 -14.79 10.35
N GLY A 51 6.71 -15.69 9.43
CA GLY A 51 6.78 -17.13 9.65
C GLY A 51 8.19 -17.62 9.97
N VAL A 52 9.19 -17.15 9.22
CA VAL A 52 10.60 -17.47 9.47
C VAL A 52 11.07 -16.94 10.81
N MET A 53 10.74 -15.69 11.15
CA MET A 53 11.05 -15.11 12.47
C MET A 53 10.44 -15.93 13.60
N HIS A 54 9.16 -16.27 13.47
CA HIS A 54 8.46 -17.05 14.46
C HIS A 54 9.08 -18.44 14.62
N TRP A 55 9.43 -19.08 13.51
CA TRP A 55 10.11 -20.38 13.52
C TRP A 55 11.49 -20.30 14.19
N LEU A 56 12.31 -19.29 13.86
CA LEU A 56 13.61 -19.08 14.49
C LEU A 56 13.49 -18.82 16.00
N LEU A 57 12.49 -18.04 16.41
CA LEU A 57 12.20 -17.80 17.83
C LEU A 57 11.83 -19.10 18.55
N SER A 58 11.03 -19.96 17.93
CA SER A 58 10.72 -21.29 18.48
C SER A 58 11.95 -22.20 18.62
N GLN A 59 13.00 -21.99 17.83
CA GLN A 59 14.27 -22.72 17.95
C GLN A 59 15.24 -22.07 18.96
N SER A 60 14.99 -20.82 19.35
CA SER A 60 15.84 -20.06 20.26
C SER A 60 15.61 -20.41 21.73
N LEU A 61 14.36 -20.70 22.09
CA LEU A 61 13.91 -21.05 23.44
C LEU A 61 13.10 -22.33 23.37
N PHE A 62 13.48 -23.35 24.15
CA PHE A 62 12.78 -24.62 24.19
C PHE A 62 12.65 -25.13 25.62
N LEU A 63 11.58 -25.86 25.91
CA LEU A 63 11.41 -26.49 27.21
C LEU A 63 12.30 -27.74 27.30
N ALA A 64 13.27 -27.72 28.21
CA ALA A 64 14.13 -28.86 28.49
C ALA A 64 13.62 -29.57 29.76
N ARG A 65 13.21 -30.84 29.62
CA ARG A 65 12.82 -31.68 30.76
C ARG A 65 13.98 -32.58 31.13
N ILE A 66 14.50 -32.40 32.35
CA ILE A 66 15.59 -33.21 32.88
C ILE A 66 14.97 -34.21 33.85
N THR A 67 15.03 -35.50 33.50
CA THR A 67 14.53 -36.60 34.35
C THR A 67 15.70 -37.30 35.02
N ALA A 68 15.71 -37.30 36.34
CA ALA A 68 16.67 -38.06 37.13
C ALA A 68 16.23 -39.53 37.22
N ILE A 69 17.16 -40.47 37.00
CA ILE A 69 16.92 -41.92 37.07
C ILE A 69 17.78 -42.49 38.21
N THR A 70 17.17 -43.25 39.11
CA THR A 70 17.87 -43.92 40.22
C THR A 70 18.70 -45.11 39.72
N PRO A 71 19.68 -45.61 40.50
CA PRO A 71 20.43 -46.83 40.15
C PRO A 71 19.55 -48.07 39.93
N GLN A 72 18.33 -48.08 40.47
CA GLN A 72 17.32 -49.13 40.32
C GLN A 72 16.46 -48.95 39.05
N GLY A 73 16.72 -47.92 38.24
CA GLY A 73 16.01 -47.64 36.98
C GLY A 73 14.65 -46.94 37.15
N THR A 74 14.29 -46.50 38.35
CA THR A 74 13.04 -45.76 38.60
C THR A 74 13.23 -44.26 38.42
N VAL A 75 12.18 -43.55 38.00
CA VAL A 75 12.23 -42.10 37.84
C VAL A 75 12.19 -41.43 39.21
N ASP A 76 13.19 -40.59 39.50
CA ASP A 76 13.24 -39.79 40.70
C ASP A 76 12.48 -38.46 40.49
N MET A 77 11.25 -38.40 41.01
CA MET A 77 10.40 -37.22 40.89
C MET A 77 10.89 -36.03 41.72
N ALA A 78 11.69 -36.25 42.76
CA ALA A 78 12.19 -35.18 43.62
C ALA A 78 13.34 -34.39 42.96
N HIS A 79 14.13 -35.06 42.12
CA HIS A 79 15.26 -34.46 41.39
C HIS A 79 14.98 -34.22 39.89
N SER A 80 13.78 -34.54 39.41
CA SER A 80 13.35 -34.23 38.05
C SER A 80 12.74 -32.83 37.97
N TYR A 81 13.22 -32.00 37.05
CA TYR A 81 12.72 -30.63 36.87
C TYR A 81 12.64 -30.26 35.39
N SER A 82 11.78 -29.28 35.09
CA SER A 82 11.69 -28.67 33.76
C SER A 82 12.31 -27.29 33.82
N THR A 83 13.19 -26.99 32.86
CA THR A 83 13.84 -25.69 32.72
C THR A 83 13.68 -25.17 31.29
N CYS A 84 13.97 -23.89 31.07
CA CYS A 84 14.04 -23.31 29.74
C CYS A 84 15.47 -23.48 29.19
N GLY A 85 15.62 -24.30 28.16
CA GLY A 85 16.83 -24.37 27.36
C GLY A 85 16.84 -23.25 26.32
N TYR A 86 18.03 -22.82 25.93
CA TYR A 86 18.19 -21.85 24.85
C TYR A 86 19.30 -22.30 23.89
N SER A 87 19.17 -21.92 22.62
CA SER A 87 20.18 -22.20 21.59
C SER A 87 20.91 -20.91 21.20
N PRO A 88 22.18 -20.74 21.60
CA PRO A 88 22.95 -19.53 21.26
C PRO A 88 23.03 -19.26 19.76
N VAL A 89 23.15 -20.32 18.96
CA VAL A 89 23.21 -20.22 17.49
C VAL A 89 21.87 -19.73 16.93
N ALA A 90 20.75 -20.27 17.39
CA ALA A 90 19.43 -19.84 16.94
C ALA A 90 19.13 -18.39 17.34
N ILE A 91 19.53 -17.98 18.55
CA ILE A 91 19.42 -16.59 19.01
C ILE A 91 20.22 -15.66 18.08
N PHE A 92 21.48 -16.01 17.79
CA PHE A 92 22.32 -15.20 16.91
C PHE A 92 21.74 -15.05 15.50
N VAL A 93 21.25 -16.15 14.91
CA VAL A 93 20.59 -16.13 13.60
C VAL A 93 19.31 -15.30 13.63
N ALA A 94 18.49 -15.41 14.68
CA ALA A 94 17.27 -14.62 14.83
C ALA A 94 17.57 -13.11 14.93
N ILE A 95 18.62 -12.71 15.66
CA ILE A 95 19.04 -11.30 15.75
C ILE A 95 19.48 -10.78 14.38
N LEU A 96 20.35 -11.52 13.68
CA LEU A 96 20.82 -11.11 12.35
C LEU A 96 19.67 -10.97 11.34
N ALA A 97 18.75 -11.94 11.33
CA ALA A 97 17.56 -11.87 10.50
C ALA A 97 16.73 -10.63 10.86
N GLY A 98 16.57 -10.32 12.16
CA GLY A 98 15.78 -9.20 12.66
C GLY A 98 16.33 -7.86 12.21
N ILE A 99 17.66 -7.69 12.33
CA ILE A 99 18.38 -6.53 11.81
C ILE A 99 18.20 -6.42 10.29
N GLY A 100 18.36 -7.53 9.56
CA GLY A 100 18.16 -7.56 8.11
C GLY A 100 16.75 -7.09 7.71
N LEU A 101 15.71 -7.57 8.39
CA LEU A 101 14.34 -7.16 8.16
C LEU A 101 14.13 -5.66 8.43
N ALA A 102 14.70 -5.14 9.53
CA ALA A 102 14.63 -3.72 9.86
C ALA A 102 15.29 -2.86 8.78
N VAL A 103 16.48 -3.25 8.30
CA VAL A 103 17.18 -2.57 7.20
C VAL A 103 16.32 -2.55 5.94
N VAL A 104 15.72 -3.68 5.55
CA VAL A 104 14.83 -3.74 4.38
C VAL A 104 13.66 -2.77 4.51
N ILE A 105 13.01 -2.71 5.68
CA ILE A 105 11.89 -1.78 5.93
C ILE A 105 12.34 -0.32 5.82
N VAL A 106 13.50 0.01 6.39
CA VAL A 106 14.07 1.36 6.32
C VAL A 106 14.43 1.74 4.88
N CYS A 107 15.07 0.85 4.12
CA CYS A 107 15.38 1.04 2.70
C CYS A 107 14.11 1.27 1.86
N LEU A 108 13.04 0.52 2.14
CA LEU A 108 11.74 0.75 1.48
C LEU A 108 11.13 2.11 1.85
N GLY A 109 11.40 2.62 3.05
CA GLY A 109 10.95 3.93 3.52
C GLY A 109 11.64 5.10 2.83
N PHE A 110 12.90 4.94 2.40
CA PHE A 110 13.64 5.96 1.65
C PHE A 110 13.21 6.08 0.18
N ARG A 111 12.27 5.26 -0.29
CA ARG A 111 11.79 5.33 -1.67
C ARG A 111 11.06 6.65 -1.90
N THR A 112 11.59 7.47 -2.81
CA THR A 112 11.04 8.78 -3.17
C THR A 112 9.73 8.65 -3.94
N TYR A 113 8.90 9.68 -3.81
CA TYR A 113 7.63 9.86 -4.50
C TYR A 113 7.75 11.00 -5.50
N ASP A 114 7.34 10.79 -6.75
CA ASP A 114 7.57 11.72 -7.88
C ASP A 114 6.77 13.03 -7.82
N GLY A 115 6.05 13.32 -6.72
CA GLY A 115 5.44 14.63 -6.46
C GLY A 115 4.26 15.03 -7.35
N THR A 116 4.03 14.32 -8.46
CA THR A 116 3.06 14.68 -9.52
C THR A 116 1.63 14.93 -9.04
N MET A 117 1.24 14.32 -7.92
CA MET A 117 -0.08 14.47 -7.33
C MET A 117 0.05 14.80 -5.84
N ARG A 118 -0.75 15.77 -5.36
CA ARG A 118 -0.86 16.07 -3.92
C ARG A 118 -1.15 14.79 -3.13
N MET A 119 -0.62 14.70 -1.91
CA MET A 119 -0.80 13.52 -1.06
C MET A 119 -2.28 13.33 -0.70
N VAL A 120 -2.92 12.36 -1.35
CA VAL A 120 -4.29 11.89 -1.07
C VAL A 120 -4.23 10.71 -0.11
N SER A 121 -3.37 9.73 -0.41
CA SER A 121 -3.16 8.51 0.37
C SER A 121 -4.47 7.90 0.87
N THR A 122 -4.69 7.85 2.19
CA THR A 122 -5.86 7.27 2.84
C THR A 122 -6.76 8.35 3.44
N ASN A 123 -6.60 9.61 3.03
CA ASN A 123 -7.39 10.72 3.53
C ASN A 123 -8.75 10.77 2.81
N SER A 124 -9.81 10.41 3.53
CA SER A 124 -11.17 10.39 3.00
C SER A 124 -11.62 11.74 2.44
N ARG A 125 -11.19 12.87 3.01
CA ARG A 125 -11.51 14.20 2.48
C ARG A 125 -10.91 14.43 1.09
N ALA A 126 -9.65 14.05 0.92
CA ALA A 126 -8.95 14.21 -0.35
C ALA A 126 -9.51 13.25 -1.42
N ILE A 127 -9.83 12.01 -1.04
CA ILE A 127 -10.47 11.03 -1.93
C ILE A 127 -11.87 11.51 -2.34
N SER A 128 -12.68 12.01 -1.40
CA SER A 128 -14.02 12.51 -1.69
C SER A 128 -13.99 13.73 -2.61
N ALA A 129 -13.06 14.66 -2.40
CA ALA A 129 -12.86 15.80 -3.30
C ALA A 129 -12.51 15.31 -4.71
N ALA A 130 -11.69 14.27 -4.82
CA ALA A 130 -11.31 13.68 -6.09
C ALA A 130 -12.48 12.99 -6.83
N CYS A 131 -13.47 12.47 -6.09
CA CYS A 131 -14.65 11.81 -6.64
C CYS A 131 -15.79 12.77 -7.01
N HIS A 132 -15.62 14.09 -6.87
CA HIS A 132 -16.61 15.07 -7.34
C HIS A 132 -16.53 15.28 -8.85
N VAL A 133 -16.93 14.24 -9.59
CA VAL A 133 -16.93 14.12 -11.06
C VAL A 133 -17.84 15.14 -11.73
N LEU A 134 -17.68 15.29 -13.06
CA LEU A 134 -18.59 16.10 -13.87
C LEU A 134 -19.99 15.47 -13.98
N PRO A 135 -21.03 16.27 -14.26
CA PRO A 135 -22.39 15.78 -14.41
C PRO A 135 -22.51 14.66 -15.46
N GLU A 136 -21.74 14.75 -16.55
CA GLU A 136 -21.69 13.75 -17.63
C GLU A 136 -21.08 12.40 -17.21
N ASP A 137 -20.17 12.40 -16.24
CA ASP A 137 -19.48 11.21 -15.74
C ASP A 137 -20.25 10.51 -14.60
N ARG A 138 -21.37 11.09 -14.13
CA ARG A 138 -22.09 10.64 -12.93
C ARG A 138 -22.78 9.29 -13.10
N ASP A 139 -23.32 9.01 -14.28
CA ASP A 139 -24.19 7.85 -14.51
C ASP A 139 -23.43 6.61 -15.01
N SER A 140 -22.35 6.79 -15.77
CA SER A 140 -21.61 5.68 -16.40
C SER A 140 -20.09 5.76 -16.25
N GLY A 141 -19.56 6.87 -15.73
CA GLY A 141 -18.12 7.10 -15.65
C GLY A 141 -17.37 6.07 -14.79
N PHE A 142 -18.05 5.45 -13.82
CA PHE A 142 -17.47 4.40 -12.98
C PHE A 142 -17.12 3.11 -13.74
N LEU A 143 -17.72 2.85 -14.90
CA LEU A 143 -17.46 1.68 -15.73
C LEU A 143 -16.24 1.84 -16.64
N LEU A 144 -15.80 3.08 -16.87
CA LEU A 144 -14.75 3.43 -17.81
C LEU A 144 -13.40 3.67 -17.09
N PRO A 145 -12.26 3.61 -17.82
CA PRO A 145 -10.98 3.99 -17.26
C PRO A 145 -10.94 5.49 -16.97
N VAL A 146 -10.63 5.84 -15.71
CA VAL A 146 -10.57 7.23 -15.26
C VAL A 146 -9.14 7.75 -15.21
N GLN A 147 -8.97 9.07 -15.39
CA GLN A 147 -7.72 9.79 -15.17
C GLN A 147 -7.95 10.97 -14.23
N TRP A 148 -6.93 11.28 -13.42
CA TRP A 148 -6.91 12.46 -12.57
C TRP A 148 -6.48 13.68 -13.39
N GLY A 149 -7.25 14.77 -13.32
CA GLY A 149 -6.91 16.01 -14.02
C GLY A 149 -7.74 17.21 -13.54
N VAL A 150 -7.44 18.38 -14.10
CA VAL A 150 -8.24 19.59 -13.90
C VAL A 150 -9.48 19.50 -14.79
N VAL A 151 -10.67 19.55 -14.19
CA VAL A 151 -11.94 19.34 -14.93
C VAL A 151 -12.78 20.61 -15.02
N ALA A 152 -12.55 21.59 -14.15
CA ALA A 152 -13.12 22.93 -14.29
C ALA A 152 -12.16 23.96 -13.69
N VAL A 153 -12.11 25.17 -14.23
CA VAL A 153 -11.39 26.29 -13.62
C VAL A 153 -12.39 27.36 -13.28
N SER A 154 -12.50 27.72 -12.00
CA SER A 154 -13.40 28.79 -11.52
C SER A 154 -12.57 29.80 -10.73
N HIS A 155 -12.66 31.08 -11.09
CA HIS A 155 -11.94 32.17 -10.42
C HIS A 155 -10.42 31.94 -10.28
N GLY A 156 -9.79 31.32 -11.29
CA GLY A 156 -8.35 30.99 -11.26
C GLY A 156 -7.97 29.79 -10.39
N VAL A 157 -8.95 29.09 -9.80
CA VAL A 157 -8.77 27.83 -9.06
C VAL A 157 -9.25 26.66 -9.93
N GLY A 158 -8.34 25.76 -10.27
CA GLY A 158 -8.67 24.49 -10.92
C GLY A 158 -9.32 23.52 -9.93
N LYS A 159 -10.53 23.07 -10.23
CA LYS A 159 -11.17 21.91 -9.61
C LYS A 159 -10.61 20.65 -10.26
N CYS A 160 -9.88 19.86 -9.48
CA CYS A 160 -9.37 18.57 -9.92
C CYS A 160 -10.33 17.46 -9.49
N ALA A 161 -10.63 16.54 -10.40
CA ALA A 161 -11.46 15.36 -10.13
C ALA A 161 -11.04 14.23 -11.08
N PHE A 162 -11.49 13.01 -10.79
CA PHE A 162 -11.43 11.93 -11.76
C PHE A 162 -12.43 12.18 -12.89
N THR A 163 -12.01 11.99 -14.13
CA THR A 163 -12.89 12.12 -15.30
C THR A 163 -12.58 11.06 -16.35
N THR A 164 -13.57 10.77 -17.19
CA THR A 164 -13.41 9.97 -18.41
C THR A 164 -13.17 10.81 -19.66
N ALA A 165 -13.28 12.15 -19.53
CA ALA A 165 -13.14 13.09 -20.63
C ALA A 165 -11.83 12.91 -21.41
N PRO A 166 -11.83 13.17 -22.74
CA PRO A 166 -10.65 13.03 -23.58
C PRO A 166 -9.51 13.93 -23.10
N GLN A 167 -8.26 13.49 -23.31
CA GLN A 167 -7.07 14.11 -22.71
C GLN A 167 -6.86 15.55 -23.19
N GLN A 168 -7.38 15.90 -24.36
CA GLN A 168 -7.38 17.25 -24.92
C GLN A 168 -8.23 18.24 -24.12
N ALA A 169 -9.21 17.76 -23.35
CA ALA A 169 -10.04 18.59 -22.47
C ALA A 169 -9.42 18.76 -21.06
N MET A 170 -8.38 17.99 -20.72
CA MET A 170 -7.71 18.06 -19.44
C MET A 170 -6.49 18.96 -19.53
N VAL A 171 -6.50 20.07 -18.80
CA VAL A 171 -5.30 20.88 -18.60
C VAL A 171 -4.41 20.15 -17.60
N GLU A 172 -3.16 19.88 -17.98
CA GLU A 172 -2.18 19.31 -17.06
C GLU A 172 -1.98 20.29 -15.89
N ALA A 173 -2.04 19.78 -14.66
CA ALA A 173 -1.90 20.62 -13.48
C ALA A 173 -0.44 21.06 -13.37
N GLU A 174 -0.08 22.20 -13.97
CA GLU A 174 1.21 22.83 -13.69
C GLU A 174 1.30 23.18 -12.20
N GLU A 175 2.34 22.68 -11.54
CA GLU A 175 2.65 23.06 -10.17
C GLU A 175 2.97 24.56 -10.12
N GLY A 176 2.03 25.35 -9.60
CA GLY A 176 2.37 26.63 -8.98
C GLY A 176 2.16 27.91 -9.80
N VAL A 177 1.18 28.00 -10.70
CA VAL A 177 0.85 29.29 -11.35
C VAL A 177 -0.48 29.86 -10.85
N ARG A 178 -0.39 30.96 -10.08
CA ARG A 178 -1.45 31.98 -10.05
C ARG A 178 -1.66 32.45 -11.50
N GLY A 179 -2.80 32.11 -12.08
CA GLY A 179 -3.23 32.64 -13.36
C GLY A 179 -3.13 31.63 -14.50
N VAL A 180 -4.19 30.84 -14.67
CA VAL A 180 -4.50 30.22 -15.95
C VAL A 180 -4.98 31.33 -16.88
N ARG A 181 -4.22 31.64 -17.94
CA ARG A 181 -4.72 32.40 -19.09
C ARG A 181 -5.55 31.44 -19.94
N MET A 182 -6.83 31.76 -20.10
CA MET A 182 -7.72 31.03 -21.00
C MET A 182 -7.18 31.11 -22.44
N PRO A 183 -7.25 30.03 -23.24
CA PRO A 183 -7.28 30.19 -24.68
C PRO A 183 -8.60 30.89 -25.04
N GLU A 184 -8.51 31.95 -25.82
CA GLU A 184 -9.65 32.76 -26.24
C GLU A 184 -10.76 31.89 -26.87
N GLU A 185 -11.99 32.12 -26.43
CA GLU A 185 -13.19 31.73 -27.18
C GLU A 185 -13.11 32.33 -28.59
N GLY A 186 -12.97 31.48 -29.61
CA GLY A 186 -12.86 32.00 -30.96
C GLY A 186 -12.72 30.96 -32.05
N LYS A 187 -13.75 30.14 -32.26
CA LYS A 187 -14.51 30.09 -33.53
C LYS A 187 -15.47 28.90 -33.57
N MET A 188 -16.74 29.27 -33.44
CA MET A 188 -17.85 28.65 -34.16
C MET A 188 -17.44 28.43 -35.63
N TYR A 189 -17.39 27.17 -36.08
CA TYR A 189 -17.43 26.86 -37.51
C TYR A 189 -18.72 26.14 -37.82
N ARG A 190 -19.46 26.76 -38.73
CA ARG A 190 -20.58 26.22 -39.50
C ARG A 190 -20.22 24.91 -40.18
#